data_AF-A0A550H9V2-F1
#
_entry.id   AF-A0A550H9V2-F1
#
_cell.length_a   1.000
_cell.length_b   1.000
_cell.length_c   1.000
_cell.angle_alpha   90.00
_cell.angle_beta   90.00
_cell.angle_gamma   90.00
#
_symmetry.space_group_name_H-M   'P 1'
#
loop_
_entity.id
_entity.type
_entity.pdbx_description
1 polymer ?
#
loop_
_entity_poly.entity_id
_entity_poly.type
_entity_poly.pdbx_seq_one_letter_code
_entity_poly.pdbx_strand_id
1 'polypeptide(L)'
;MPESAADTPHAVPAWLAAAEQALQVQQLATRAEELRRAERYADLINARLAELGIEPVHGAGVDDDGRLPPARLIDADFDLSTFEVRAVWSEDDKQVQLQTADWEATRPQFGPVRLLTSLADVAAARHEMPKIPAPTRNYRSEAIRAMDGLRVDDLNNGAAEAIAAAIHGNTAALLHLADTIARTPTAQ
;
A
#
# COMPACT_ATOMS: atom_id res chain seq x y z
N MET A 1 52.08 47.42 -18.89
CA MET A 1 52.30 46.27 -17.99
C MET A 1 51.01 46.02 -17.22
N PRO A 2 50.13 45.10 -17.66
CA PRO A 2 49.13 44.51 -16.79
C PRO A 2 49.57 43.10 -16.41
N GLU A 3 49.75 42.88 -15.11
CA GLU A 3 50.03 41.57 -14.52
C GLU A 3 48.70 40.82 -14.41
N SER A 4 48.54 39.79 -15.24
CA SER A 4 47.38 38.91 -15.26
C SER A 4 47.40 38.05 -14.01
N ALA A 5 46.54 38.36 -13.04
CA ALA A 5 46.28 37.48 -11.90
C ALA A 5 45.69 36.16 -12.42
N ALA A 6 46.51 35.11 -12.40
CA ALA A 6 46.09 33.77 -12.77
C ALA A 6 45.10 33.24 -11.73
N ASP A 7 43.86 33.11 -12.15
CA ASP A 7 42.82 32.37 -11.45
C ASP A 7 43.29 30.91 -11.33
N THR A 8 43.81 30.55 -10.16
CA THR A 8 44.42 29.23 -9.94
C THR A 8 43.30 28.29 -9.55
N PRO A 9 43.02 27.20 -10.30
CA PRO A 9 41.94 26.29 -9.97
C PRO A 9 42.19 25.71 -8.57
N HIS A 10 41.23 25.88 -7.67
CA HIS A 10 41.28 25.30 -6.32
C HIS A 10 41.39 23.78 -6.42
N ALA A 11 42.61 23.26 -6.30
CA ALA A 11 42.86 21.83 -6.31
C ALA A 11 42.17 21.20 -5.08
N VAL A 12 41.34 20.19 -5.34
CA VAL A 12 40.67 19.42 -4.29
C VAL A 12 41.75 18.82 -3.36
N PRO A 13 41.67 19.04 -2.02
CA PRO A 13 42.63 18.48 -1.09
C PRO A 13 42.64 16.94 -1.16
N ALA A 14 43.83 16.33 -1.06
CA ALA A 14 43.97 14.87 -1.14
C ALA A 14 43.15 14.11 -0.08
N TRP A 15 42.95 14.70 1.09
CA TRP A 15 42.11 14.11 2.14
C TRP A 15 40.63 14.04 1.74
N LEU A 16 40.14 15.00 0.95
CA LEU A 16 38.75 15.04 0.48
C LEU A 16 38.53 13.98 -0.61
N ALA A 17 39.47 13.86 -1.56
CA ALA A 17 39.44 12.80 -2.57
C ALA A 17 39.44 11.39 -1.94
N ALA A 18 40.25 11.17 -0.90
CA ALA A 18 40.27 9.92 -0.15
C ALA A 18 38.95 9.65 0.60
N ALA A 19 38.35 10.70 1.19
CA ALA A 19 37.04 10.60 1.87
C ALA A 19 35.91 10.26 0.88
N GLU A 20 35.90 10.88 -0.30
CA GLU A 20 34.93 10.58 -1.36
C GLU A 20 35.07 9.14 -1.88
N GLN A 21 36.30 8.67 -2.06
CA GLN A 21 36.55 7.28 -2.44
C GLN A 21 36.07 6.29 -1.37
N ALA A 22 36.34 6.59 -0.08
CA ALA A 22 35.85 5.76 1.02
C ALA A 22 34.31 5.74 1.08
N LEU A 23 33.66 6.88 0.84
CA LEU A 23 32.20 6.97 0.76
C LEU A 23 31.64 6.13 -0.39
N GLN A 24 32.27 6.15 -1.57
CA GLN A 24 31.84 5.32 -2.70
C GLN A 24 31.94 3.82 -2.39
N VAL A 25 33.04 3.39 -1.77
CA VAL A 25 33.21 2.00 -1.33
C VAL A 25 32.15 1.61 -0.31
N GLN A 26 31.85 2.50 0.66
CA GLN A 26 30.80 2.27 1.65
C GLN A 26 29.42 2.14 0.99
N GLN A 27 29.08 3.04 0.05
CA GLN A 27 27.80 3.01 -0.67
C GLN A 27 27.63 1.70 -1.47
N LEU A 28 28.69 1.22 -2.13
CA LEU A 28 28.66 -0.05 -2.84
C LEU A 28 28.46 -1.23 -1.88
N ALA A 29 29.13 -1.23 -0.74
CA ALA A 29 28.98 -2.27 0.27
C ALA A 29 27.55 -2.29 0.85
N THR A 30 26.98 -1.12 1.15
CA THR A 30 25.59 -1.01 1.63
C THR A 30 24.60 -1.54 0.61
N ARG A 31 24.71 -1.14 -0.66
CA ARG A 31 23.82 -1.64 -1.73
C ARG A 31 23.91 -3.15 -1.90
N ALA A 32 25.12 -3.71 -1.84
CA ALA A 32 25.31 -5.15 -1.95
C ALA A 32 24.68 -5.92 -0.77
N GLU A 33 24.65 -5.32 0.44
CA GLU A 33 23.99 -5.90 1.60
C GLU A 33 22.47 -5.80 1.50
N GLU A 34 21.95 -4.66 1.06
CA GLU A 34 20.50 -4.45 0.81
C GLU A 34 19.97 -5.44 -0.22
N LEU A 35 20.71 -5.65 -1.32
CA LEU A 35 20.36 -6.63 -2.34
C LEU A 35 20.30 -8.06 -1.77
N ARG A 36 21.35 -8.48 -1.06
CA ARG A 36 21.38 -9.80 -0.41
C ARG A 36 20.27 -9.98 0.63
N ARG A 37 19.87 -8.91 1.29
CA ARG A 37 18.73 -8.91 2.22
C ARG A 37 17.41 -9.09 1.46
N ALA A 38 17.21 -8.33 0.39
CA ALA A 38 16.02 -8.40 -0.46
C ALA A 38 15.83 -9.80 -1.05
N GLU A 39 16.88 -10.41 -1.59
CA GLU A 39 16.88 -11.79 -2.10
C GLU A 39 16.45 -12.78 -1.01
N ARG A 40 17.04 -12.67 0.18
CA ARG A 40 16.69 -13.53 1.31
C ARG A 40 15.22 -13.38 1.72
N TYR A 41 14.68 -12.17 1.69
CA TYR A 41 13.28 -11.94 2.01
C TYR A 41 12.35 -12.50 0.94
N ALA A 42 12.71 -12.40 -0.33
CA ALA A 42 11.99 -13.07 -1.41
C ALA A 42 11.91 -14.59 -1.18
N ASP A 43 13.04 -15.21 -0.85
CA ASP A 43 13.11 -16.65 -0.57
C ASP A 43 12.24 -17.04 0.62
N LEU A 44 12.29 -16.28 1.72
CA LEU A 44 11.47 -16.53 2.91
C LEU A 44 9.97 -16.41 2.62
N ILE A 45 9.56 -15.42 1.83
CA ILE A 45 8.16 -15.25 1.41
C ILE A 45 7.74 -16.46 0.58
N ASN A 46 8.49 -16.79 -0.48
CA ASN A 46 8.13 -17.85 -1.39
C ASN A 46 8.13 -19.23 -0.71
N ALA A 47 9.08 -19.50 0.18
CA ALA A 47 9.12 -20.73 0.98
C ALA A 47 7.86 -20.86 1.85
N ARG A 48 7.47 -19.77 2.54
CA ARG A 48 6.27 -19.77 3.38
C ARG A 48 4.98 -19.98 2.58
N LEU A 49 4.90 -19.39 1.39
CA LEU A 49 3.76 -19.60 0.49
C LEU A 49 3.70 -21.06 0.03
N ALA A 50 4.84 -21.64 -0.36
CA ALA A 50 4.92 -23.04 -0.77
C ALA A 50 4.55 -24.02 0.36
N GLU A 51 5.00 -23.77 1.60
CA GLU A 51 4.63 -24.57 2.78
C GLU A 51 3.11 -24.62 2.99
N LEU A 52 2.42 -23.52 2.70
CA LEU A 52 0.96 -23.39 2.84
C LEU A 52 0.19 -23.84 1.58
N GLY A 53 0.90 -24.30 0.54
CA GLY A 53 0.30 -24.67 -0.74
C GLY A 53 -0.31 -23.50 -1.51
N ILE A 54 0.22 -22.28 -1.31
CA ILE A 54 -0.25 -21.06 -1.98
C ILE A 54 0.61 -20.84 -3.22
N GLU A 55 -0.02 -20.87 -4.39
CA GLU A 55 0.59 -20.44 -5.65
C GLU A 55 0.27 -18.96 -5.89
N PRO A 56 1.26 -18.04 -5.80
CA PRO A 56 1.02 -16.63 -6.03
C PRO A 56 0.83 -16.34 -7.53
N VAL A 57 -0.02 -15.35 -7.86
CA VAL A 57 -0.11 -14.77 -9.21
C VAL A 57 1.25 -14.23 -9.65
N HIS A 58 1.98 -13.62 -8.72
CA HIS A 58 3.37 -13.22 -8.91
C HIS A 58 4.17 -13.48 -7.64
N GLY A 59 5.22 -14.30 -7.73
CA GLY A 59 6.11 -14.57 -6.59
C GLY A 59 6.87 -13.33 -6.13
N ALA A 60 7.42 -13.37 -4.92
CA ALA A 60 8.37 -12.35 -4.49
C ALA A 60 9.69 -12.55 -5.25
N GLY A 61 10.31 -11.47 -5.69
CA GLY A 61 11.59 -11.49 -6.39
C GLY A 61 12.20 -10.10 -6.39
N VAL A 62 13.51 -10.01 -6.60
CA VAL A 62 14.19 -8.72 -6.73
C VAL A 62 14.13 -8.26 -8.18
N ASP A 63 13.72 -7.01 -8.41
CA ASP A 63 13.68 -6.41 -9.74
C ASP A 63 15.03 -5.84 -10.19
N ASP A 64 15.10 -5.35 -11.43
CA ASP A 64 16.32 -4.79 -12.02
C ASP A 64 16.84 -3.55 -11.26
N ASP A 65 15.97 -2.88 -10.48
CA ASP A 65 16.32 -1.74 -9.64
C ASP A 65 16.83 -2.17 -8.24
N GLY A 66 16.91 -3.48 -7.97
CA GLY A 66 17.29 -4.04 -6.68
C GLY A 66 16.22 -3.94 -5.60
N ARG A 67 14.97 -3.65 -5.98
CA ARG A 67 13.83 -3.57 -5.06
C ARG A 67 13.16 -4.92 -4.95
N LEU A 68 12.52 -5.16 -3.81
CA LEU A 68 11.71 -6.35 -3.56
C LEU A 68 10.22 -6.00 -3.71
N PRO A 69 9.61 -6.14 -4.90
CA PRO A 69 8.17 -6.15 -5.03
C PRO A 69 7.55 -7.25 -4.14
N PRO A 70 6.42 -6.95 -3.46
CA PRO A 70 5.66 -7.96 -2.72
C PRO A 70 5.19 -9.11 -3.61
N ALA A 71 5.05 -10.31 -3.04
CA ALA A 71 4.37 -11.40 -3.73
C ALA A 71 2.87 -11.06 -3.85
N ARG A 72 2.31 -11.20 -5.05
CA ARG A 72 0.90 -10.96 -5.30
C ARG A 72 0.13 -12.27 -5.26
N LEU A 73 -0.82 -12.37 -4.34
CA LEU A 73 -1.57 -13.61 -4.12
C LEU A 73 -2.89 -13.61 -4.88
N ILE A 74 -3.60 -12.47 -4.85
CA ILE A 74 -4.93 -12.32 -5.43
C ILE A 74 -5.04 -10.90 -5.98
N ASP A 75 -5.51 -10.75 -7.22
CA ASP A 75 -5.84 -9.44 -7.80
C ASP A 75 -7.16 -8.91 -7.24
N ALA A 76 -7.34 -7.59 -7.23
CA ALA A 76 -8.62 -7.00 -6.85
C ALA A 76 -9.73 -7.43 -7.83
N ASP A 77 -10.90 -7.75 -7.28
CA ASP A 77 -12.11 -8.01 -8.06
C ASP A 77 -13.17 -6.97 -7.66
N PHE A 78 -13.45 -6.06 -8.60
CA PHE A 78 -14.33 -4.91 -8.41
C PHE A 78 -15.81 -5.32 -8.34
N ASP A 79 -16.20 -6.34 -9.10
CA ASP A 79 -17.58 -6.82 -9.13
C ASP A 79 -17.95 -7.50 -7.81
N LEU A 80 -16.95 -8.14 -7.17
CA LEU A 80 -17.10 -8.80 -5.87
C LEU A 80 -16.68 -7.94 -4.68
N SER A 81 -16.30 -6.66 -4.90
CA SER A 81 -15.85 -5.74 -3.85
C SER A 81 -14.75 -6.34 -2.94
N THR A 82 -13.75 -6.96 -3.56
CA THR A 82 -12.66 -7.63 -2.83
C THR A 82 -11.30 -7.01 -3.09
N PHE A 83 -10.47 -6.97 -2.04
CA PHE A 83 -9.17 -6.32 -2.10
C PHE A 83 -8.09 -7.19 -2.76
N GLU A 84 -7.14 -6.53 -3.42
CA GLU A 84 -5.87 -7.16 -3.81
C GLU A 84 -5.11 -7.57 -2.54
N VAL A 85 -4.59 -8.79 -2.51
CA VAL A 85 -3.82 -9.33 -1.39
C VAL A 85 -2.37 -9.55 -1.80
N ARG A 86 -1.47 -8.91 -1.07
CA ARG A 86 -0.02 -9.06 -1.22
C ARG A 86 0.61 -9.66 0.03
N ALA A 87 1.73 -10.37 -0.15
CA ALA A 87 2.56 -10.89 0.92
C ALA A 87 3.93 -10.19 0.92
N VAL A 88 4.32 -9.70 2.10
CA VAL A 88 5.61 -9.04 2.35
C VAL A 88 6.30 -9.69 3.56
N TRP A 89 7.61 -9.50 3.67
CA TRP A 89 8.34 -9.89 4.88
C TRP A 89 8.24 -8.78 5.94
N SER A 90 7.76 -9.13 7.13
CA SER A 90 7.82 -8.24 8.30
C SER A 90 9.15 -8.43 9.02
N GLU A 91 10.01 -7.40 9.02
CA GLU A 91 11.25 -7.45 9.81
C GLU A 91 10.97 -7.46 11.31
N ASP A 92 9.87 -6.85 11.78
CA ASP A 92 9.55 -6.78 13.20
C ASP A 92 9.03 -8.13 13.71
N ASP A 93 8.10 -8.74 12.97
CA ASP A 93 7.47 -10.01 13.36
C ASP A 93 8.29 -11.25 12.92
N LYS A 94 9.31 -11.05 12.07
CA LYS A 94 10.10 -12.12 11.44
C LYS A 94 9.22 -13.17 10.75
N GLN A 95 8.15 -12.71 10.09
CA GLN A 95 7.17 -13.56 9.41
C GLN A 95 6.61 -12.86 8.17
N VAL A 96 5.99 -13.63 7.27
CA VAL A 96 5.21 -13.08 6.17
C VAL A 96 3.97 -12.37 6.70
N GLN A 97 3.76 -11.14 6.26
CA GLN A 97 2.63 -10.29 6.56
C GLN A 97 1.82 -10.07 5.29
N LEU A 98 0.50 -10.11 5.43
CA LEU A 98 -0.45 -9.79 4.36
C LEU A 98 -0.76 -8.30 4.38
N GLN A 99 -0.79 -7.73 3.19
CA GLN A 99 -1.16 -6.36 2.93
C GLN A 99 -2.32 -6.30 1.93
N THR A 100 -3.22 -5.36 2.16
CA THR A 100 -4.25 -4.97 1.21
C THR A 100 -4.18 -3.48 0.94
N ALA A 101 -4.76 -3.04 -0.17
CA ALA A 101 -4.92 -1.63 -0.46
C ALA A 101 -6.39 -1.24 -0.43
N ASP A 102 -6.63 0.01 -0.10
CA ASP A 102 -7.93 0.62 -0.37
C ASP A 102 -8.09 0.89 -1.87
N TRP A 103 -9.20 0.40 -2.41
CA TRP A 103 -9.52 0.46 -3.82
C TRP A 103 -10.16 1.81 -4.22
N GLU A 104 -10.56 2.66 -3.26
CA GLU A 104 -11.14 3.98 -3.55
C GLU A 104 -10.11 5.03 -3.99
N ALA A 105 -8.83 4.77 -3.74
CA ALA A 105 -7.75 5.67 -4.10
C ALA A 105 -7.30 5.48 -5.56
N THR A 106 -7.17 6.58 -6.31
CA THR A 106 -6.54 6.58 -7.66
C THR A 106 -5.11 6.04 -7.66
N ARG A 107 -4.47 6.02 -6.49
CA ARG A 107 -3.20 5.34 -6.23
C ARG A 107 -3.35 4.48 -4.97
N PRO A 108 -3.63 3.17 -5.12
CA PRO A 108 -3.84 2.29 -3.97
C PRO A 108 -2.60 2.28 -3.08
N GLN A 109 -2.79 2.61 -1.81
CA GLN A 109 -1.74 2.49 -0.79
C GLN A 109 -1.93 1.18 -0.05
N PHE A 110 -0.92 0.33 -0.08
CA PHE A 110 -0.94 -0.95 0.60
C PHE A 110 -0.56 -0.78 2.07
N GLY A 111 -1.27 -1.48 2.94
CA GLY A 111 -1.02 -1.47 4.37
C GLY A 111 -1.20 -2.84 4.99
N PRO A 112 -0.56 -3.11 6.14
CA PRO A 112 -0.69 -4.36 6.86
C PRO A 112 -2.12 -4.62 7.32
N VAL A 113 -2.53 -5.88 7.20
CA VAL A 113 -3.80 -6.38 7.75
C VAL A 113 -3.58 -7.50 8.76
N ARG A 114 -2.69 -8.46 8.48
CA ARG A 114 -2.45 -9.63 9.34
C ARG A 114 -1.16 -10.37 9.01
N LEU A 115 -0.73 -11.28 9.87
CA LEU A 115 0.34 -12.24 9.59
C LEU A 115 -0.20 -13.47 8.84
N LEU A 116 0.64 -14.07 7.99
CA LEU A 116 0.30 -15.27 7.22
C LEU A 116 0.63 -16.54 8.04
N THR A 117 -0.36 -17.03 8.78
CA THR A 117 -0.23 -18.24 9.60
C THR A 117 -0.84 -19.46 8.93
N SER A 118 -1.87 -19.26 8.10
CA SER A 118 -2.64 -20.31 7.44
C SER A 118 -3.19 -19.86 6.09
N LEU A 119 -3.68 -20.80 5.29
CA LEU A 119 -4.39 -20.49 4.04
C LEU A 119 -5.64 -19.63 4.26
N ALA A 120 -6.34 -19.82 5.40
CA ALA A 120 -7.53 -19.07 5.74
C ALA A 120 -7.25 -17.56 5.92
N ASP A 121 -6.02 -17.20 6.29
CA ASP A 121 -5.63 -15.79 6.44
C ASP A 121 -5.69 -15.03 5.11
N VAL A 122 -5.38 -15.69 3.99
CA VAL A 122 -5.47 -15.05 2.67
C VAL A 122 -6.92 -14.71 2.34
N ALA A 123 -7.84 -15.65 2.57
CA ALA A 123 -9.27 -15.45 2.34
C ALA A 123 -9.84 -14.35 3.24
N ALA A 124 -9.43 -14.32 4.51
CA ALA A 124 -9.91 -13.33 5.45
C ALA A 124 -9.27 -11.94 5.22
N ALA A 125 -8.00 -11.86 4.79
CA ALA A 125 -7.34 -10.62 4.39
C ALA A 125 -8.07 -9.94 3.21
N ARG A 126 -8.62 -10.73 2.28
CA ARG A 126 -9.37 -10.22 1.11
C ARG A 126 -10.59 -9.35 1.47
N HIS A 127 -11.04 -9.40 2.72
CA HIS A 127 -12.16 -8.61 3.25
C HIS A 127 -11.73 -7.57 4.30
N GLU A 128 -10.43 -7.40 4.55
CA GLU A 128 -9.91 -6.44 5.52
C GLU A 128 -9.32 -5.22 4.83
N MET A 129 -9.70 -4.05 5.34
CA MET A 129 -9.07 -2.79 4.94
C MET A 129 -7.77 -2.57 5.73
N PRO A 130 -6.73 -2.01 5.10
CA PRO A 130 -5.53 -1.62 5.82
C PRO A 130 -5.88 -0.54 6.85
N LYS A 131 -5.33 -0.67 8.06
CA LYS A 131 -5.50 0.35 9.11
C LYS A 131 -4.52 1.50 8.94
N ILE A 132 -3.36 1.23 8.34
CA ILE A 132 -2.25 2.16 8.14
C ILE A 132 -1.63 1.85 6.76
N PRO A 133 -1.49 2.81 5.85
CA PRO A 133 -2.08 4.14 5.93
C PRO A 133 -3.61 4.03 5.97
N ALA A 134 -4.24 4.85 6.81
CA ALA A 134 -5.69 4.88 6.87
C ALA A 134 -6.20 5.38 5.51
N PRO A 135 -7.11 4.64 4.87
CA PRO A 135 -7.58 5.01 3.56
C PRO A 135 -8.28 6.37 3.54
N THR A 136 -8.07 7.10 2.45
CA THR A 136 -8.77 8.39 2.25
C THR A 136 -10.19 8.07 1.83
N ARG A 137 -11.09 7.90 2.80
CA ARG A 137 -12.49 7.56 2.53
C ARG A 137 -13.16 8.65 1.70
N ASN A 138 -13.72 8.28 0.56
CA ASN A 138 -14.61 9.16 -0.18
C ASN A 138 -16.04 8.86 0.23
N TYR A 139 -16.46 9.44 1.37
CA TYR A 139 -17.81 9.28 1.93
C TYR A 139 -18.92 9.55 0.92
N ARG A 140 -18.69 10.41 -0.08
CA ARG A 140 -19.67 10.65 -1.15
C ARG A 140 -19.79 9.46 -2.10
N SER A 141 -18.68 8.84 -2.48
CA SER A 141 -18.68 7.64 -3.32
C SER A 141 -19.23 6.43 -2.56
N GLU A 142 -18.88 6.27 -1.28
CA GLU A 142 -19.48 5.27 -0.39
C GLU A 142 -21.00 5.46 -0.28
N ALA A 143 -21.47 6.72 -0.17
CA ALA A 143 -22.89 7.05 -0.18
C ALA A 143 -23.57 6.55 -1.45
N ILE A 144 -23.02 6.92 -2.60
CA ILE A 144 -23.59 6.64 -3.90
C ILE A 144 -23.65 5.13 -4.12
N ARG A 145 -22.58 4.39 -3.79
CA ARG A 145 -22.58 2.93 -3.88
C ARG A 145 -23.60 2.29 -2.93
N ALA A 146 -23.73 2.78 -1.70
CA ALA A 146 -24.73 2.27 -0.76
C ALA A 146 -26.16 2.54 -1.26
N MET A 147 -26.40 3.69 -1.91
CA MET A 147 -27.68 4.01 -2.53
C MET A 147 -27.95 3.19 -3.80
N ASP A 148 -26.92 2.95 -4.63
CA ASP A 148 -27.03 2.17 -5.87
C ASP A 148 -27.21 0.66 -5.60
N GLY A 149 -26.63 0.14 -4.51
CA GLY A 149 -26.78 -1.25 -4.09
C GLY A 149 -28.17 -1.60 -3.56
N LEU A 150 -28.93 -0.60 -3.11
CA LEU A 150 -30.34 -0.69 -2.77
C LEU A 150 -31.16 -0.49 -4.05
N ARG A 151 -31.24 -1.52 -4.90
CA ARG A 151 -32.09 -1.53 -6.10
C ARG A 151 -33.56 -1.50 -5.72
N VAL A 152 -34.07 -0.30 -5.52
CA VAL A 152 -35.47 -0.02 -5.18
C VAL A 152 -36.42 -0.59 -6.23
N ASP A 153 -36.01 -0.54 -7.51
CA ASP A 153 -36.80 -1.01 -8.66
C ASP A 153 -37.03 -2.54 -8.66
N ASP A 154 -36.16 -3.32 -8.01
CA ASP A 154 -36.28 -4.78 -7.94
C ASP A 154 -37.20 -5.24 -6.77
N LEU A 155 -37.60 -4.32 -5.87
CA LEU A 155 -38.40 -4.65 -4.68
C LEU A 155 -39.91 -4.68 -4.94
N ASN A 156 -40.36 -4.00 -6.00
CA ASN A 156 -41.76 -3.97 -6.50
C ASN A 156 -42.82 -3.93 -5.39
N ASN A 157 -42.58 -3.12 -4.36
CA ASN A 157 -43.39 -3.00 -3.16
C ASN A 157 -43.22 -1.59 -2.58
N GLY A 158 -44.25 -0.75 -2.69
CA GLY A 158 -44.19 0.66 -2.28
C GLY A 158 -43.81 0.90 -0.81
N ALA A 159 -44.04 -0.07 0.09
CA ALA A 159 -43.57 0.04 1.48
C ALA A 159 -42.06 -0.21 1.60
N ALA A 160 -41.52 -1.15 0.83
CA ALA A 160 -40.08 -1.41 0.76
C ALA A 160 -39.35 -0.24 0.07
N GLU A 161 -39.95 0.35 -0.95
CA GLU A 161 -39.42 1.55 -1.63
C GLU A 161 -39.35 2.76 -0.69
N ALA A 162 -40.41 2.99 0.10
CA ALA A 162 -40.43 4.07 1.09
C ALA A 162 -39.36 3.89 2.18
N ILE A 163 -39.11 2.65 2.62
CA ILE A 163 -38.05 2.32 3.58
C ILE A 163 -36.67 2.52 2.96
N ALA A 164 -36.44 2.05 1.73
CA ALA A 164 -35.18 2.25 1.02
C ALA A 164 -34.90 3.74 0.80
N ALA A 165 -35.90 4.53 0.39
CA ALA A 165 -35.78 5.98 0.24
C ALA A 165 -35.45 6.69 1.57
N ALA A 166 -36.05 6.27 2.68
CA ALA A 166 -35.73 6.80 4.01
C ALA A 166 -34.30 6.45 4.44
N ILE A 167 -33.84 5.24 4.16
CA ILE A 167 -32.45 4.81 4.40
C ILE A 167 -31.50 5.64 3.55
N HIS A 168 -31.79 5.88 2.26
CA HIS A 168 -30.99 6.73 1.39
C HIS A 168 -30.89 8.17 1.91
N GLY A 169 -32.02 8.76 2.32
CA GLY A 169 -32.05 10.10 2.90
C GLY A 169 -31.21 10.21 4.17
N ASN A 170 -31.32 9.23 5.07
CA ASN A 170 -30.54 9.20 6.31
C ASN A 170 -29.05 9.00 6.05
N THR A 171 -28.69 8.09 5.13
CA THR A 171 -27.30 7.87 4.72
C THR A 171 -26.70 9.14 4.12
N ALA A 172 -27.42 9.83 3.24
CA ALA A 172 -26.98 11.11 2.67
C ALA A 172 -26.79 12.19 3.74
N ALA A 173 -27.71 12.29 4.72
CA ALA A 173 -27.61 13.25 5.81
C ALA A 173 -26.40 12.98 6.73
N LEU A 174 -26.16 11.72 7.08
CA LEU A 174 -25.01 11.32 7.90
C LEU A 174 -23.68 11.59 7.19
N LEU A 175 -23.61 11.32 5.89
CA LEU A 175 -22.39 11.52 5.12
C LEU A 175 -22.12 13.01 4.88
N HIS A 176 -23.17 13.82 4.69
CA HIS A 176 -23.04 15.28 4.67
C HIS A 176 -22.48 15.80 6.00
N LEU A 177 -23.01 15.33 7.14
CA LEU A 177 -22.52 15.72 8.46
C LEU A 177 -21.04 15.32 8.68
N ALA A 178 -20.67 14.09 8.30
CA ALA A 178 -19.30 13.61 8.41
C ALA A 178 -18.32 14.44 7.57
N ASP A 179 -18.71 14.81 6.35
CA ASP A 179 -17.94 15.66 5.45
C ASP A 179 -17.82 17.11 5.97
N THR A 180 -18.89 17.66 6.57
CA THR A 180 -18.82 18.96 7.26
C THR A 180 -17.84 18.93 8.43
N ILE A 181 -17.85 17.86 9.25
CA ILE A 181 -16.90 17.70 10.36
C ILE A 181 -15.47 17.60 9.82
N ALA A 182 -15.24 16.78 8.80
CA ALA A 182 -13.92 16.58 8.19
C ALA A 182 -13.33 17.85 7.56
N ARG A 183 -14.17 18.77 7.08
CA ARG A 183 -13.76 20.06 6.48
C ARG A 183 -13.67 21.22 7.47
N THR A 184 -14.10 21.05 8.71
CA THR A 184 -13.98 22.10 9.73
C THR A 184 -12.59 21.98 10.38
N PRO A 185 -11.68 22.96 10.20
CA PRO A 185 -10.38 22.89 10.84
C PRO A 185 -10.57 22.98 12.35
N THR A 186 -9.97 22.05 13.09
CA THR A 186 -9.85 22.15 14.55
C THR A 186 -9.09 23.43 14.86
N ALA A 187 -9.80 24.44 15.34
CA ALA A 187 -9.18 25.63 15.92
C ALA A 187 -8.33 25.18 17.11
N GLN A 188 -7.00 25.32 16.99
CA GLN A 188 -6.08 25.29 18.12
C GLN A 188 -6.19 26.59 18.91
#